data_AF-A0A7V3UQM1-F1
#
_entry.id   AF-A0A7V3UQM1-F1
#
_cell.length_a   1.000
_cell.length_b   1.000
_cell.length_c   1.000
_cell.angle_alpha   90.00
_cell.angle_beta   90.00
_cell.angle_gamma   90.00
#
_symmetry.space_group_name_H-M   'P 1'
#
loop_
_entity.id
_entity.type
_entity.pdbx_description
1 polymer ?
#
loop_
_entity_poly.entity_id
_entity_poly.type
_entity_poly.pdbx_seq_one_letter_code
_entity_poly.pdbx_strand_id
1 'polypeptide(L)' 'AVIKVMRKAGMPNGLRAVGYTADDVDALVEGVLPQHRVTKLSPRSATAADFRQLFLDSMTIW' A
#
# COMPACT_ATOMS: atom_id res chain seq x y z
N ALA A 1 -15.47 4.42 -8.39
CA ALA A 1 -15.95 5.67 -7.74
C ALA A 1 -14.82 6.41 -7.02
N VAL A 2 -14.09 5.78 -6.09
CA VAL A 2 -13.04 6.43 -5.27
C VAL A 2 -11.91 7.05 -6.10
N ILE A 3 -11.41 6.37 -7.15
CA ILE A 3 -10.35 6.89 -8.03
C ILE A 3 -10.71 8.27 -8.62
N LYS A 4 -11.98 8.49 -8.99
CA LYS A 4 -12.44 9.78 -9.54
C LYS A 4 -12.31 10.91 -8.50
N VAL A 5 -12.58 10.61 -7.23
CA VAL A 5 -12.44 11.56 -6.12
C VAL A 5 -10.95 11.85 -5.87
N MET A 6 -10.11 10.81 -5.82
CA MET A 6 -8.66 10.95 -5.62
C MET A 6 -8.01 11.82 -6.69
N ARG A 7 -8.35 11.58 -7.97
CA ARG A 7 -7.88 12.40 -9.09
C ARG A 7 -8.36 13.85 -9.00
N LYS A 8 -9.61 14.08 -8.61
CA LYS A 8 -10.17 15.45 -8.44
C LYS A 8 -9.48 16.20 -7.30
N ALA A 9 -9.07 15.50 -6.24
CA ALA A 9 -8.33 16.06 -5.12
C ALA A 9 -6.83 16.26 -5.40
N GLY A 10 -6.33 15.86 -6.57
CA GLY A 10 -4.91 15.96 -6.91
C GLY A 10 -4.02 14.94 -6.20
N MET A 11 -4.57 13.80 -5.77
CA MET A 11 -3.79 12.77 -5.08
C MET A 11 -2.72 12.15 -6.01
N PRO A 12 -1.52 11.86 -5.48
CA PRO A 12 -0.49 11.13 -6.21
C PRO A 12 -0.98 9.74 -6.67
N ASN A 13 -0.56 9.33 -7.87
CA ASN A 13 -0.95 8.04 -8.44
C ASN A 13 -0.05 6.90 -7.96
N GLY A 14 -0.34 6.38 -6.77
CA GLY A 14 0.40 5.28 -6.19
C GLY A 14 1.75 5.68 -5.60
N LEU A 15 2.48 4.68 -5.12
CA LEU A 15 3.70 4.85 -4.32
C LEU A 15 4.86 5.45 -5.13
N ARG A 16 4.93 5.16 -6.44
CA ARG A 16 5.94 5.77 -7.32
C ARG A 16 5.83 7.29 -7.37
N ALA A 17 4.61 7.83 -7.32
CA ALA A 17 4.38 9.27 -7.38
C ALA A 17 4.84 10.01 -6.11
N VAL A 18 5.19 9.28 -5.04
CA VAL A 18 5.73 9.85 -3.79
C VAL A 18 7.17 9.38 -3.49
N GLY A 19 7.84 8.78 -4.49
CA GLY A 19 9.28 8.49 -4.41
C GLY A 19 9.66 7.06 -4.02
N TYR A 20 8.71 6.16 -3.81
CA TYR A 20 9.01 4.74 -3.58
C TYR A 20 9.17 3.96 -4.87
N THR A 21 9.92 2.87 -4.79
CA THR A 21 10.18 1.93 -5.87
C THR A 21 9.81 0.51 -5.45
N ALA A 22 9.90 -0.43 -6.40
CA ALA A 22 9.68 -1.84 -6.09
C ALA A 22 10.76 -2.41 -5.15
N ASP A 23 11.95 -1.81 -5.14
CA ASP A 23 13.07 -2.25 -4.30
C ASP A 23 12.83 -1.92 -2.81
N ASP A 24 11.95 -0.96 -2.54
CA ASP A 24 11.56 -0.58 -1.17
C ASP A 24 10.53 -1.52 -0.54
N VAL A 25 9.91 -2.41 -1.34
CA VAL A 25 8.77 -3.24 -0.89
C VAL A 25 9.15 -4.12 0.29
N ASP A 26 10.35 -4.70 0.29
CA ASP A 26 10.79 -5.56 1.39
C ASP A 26 10.84 -4.78 2.70
N ALA A 27 11.40 -3.56 2.68
CA ALA A 27 11.46 -2.69 3.84
C ALA A 27 10.06 -2.24 4.30
N LEU A 28 9.14 -1.98 3.37
CA LEU A 28 7.75 -1.62 3.67
C LEU A 28 7.00 -2.78 4.35
N VAL A 29 7.22 -4.03 3.89
CA VAL A 29 6.62 -5.22 4.50
C VAL A 29 7.14 -5.40 5.92
N GLU A 30 8.46 -5.35 6.12
CA GLU A 30 9.07 -5.43 7.46
C GLU A 30 8.53 -4.35 8.40
N GLY A 31 8.33 -3.12 7.90
CA GLY A 31 7.73 -2.04 8.66
C GLY A 31 6.27 -2.26 9.05
N VAL A 32 5.50 -3.05 8.29
CA VAL A 32 4.07 -3.30 8.54
C VAL A 32 3.83 -4.45 9.52
N LEU A 33 4.71 -5.45 9.56
CA LEU A 33 4.58 -6.62 10.45
C LEU A 33 4.44 -6.29 11.94
N PRO A 34 5.21 -5.35 12.54
CA PRO A 34 5.05 -4.99 13.95
C PRO A 34 3.75 -4.20 14.22
N GLN A 35 3.05 -3.71 13.20
CA GLN A 35 1.81 -2.93 13.32
C GLN A 35 0.57 -3.80 13.57
N HIS A 36 0.74 -4.97 14.19
CA HIS A 36 -0.31 -5.97 14.43
C HIS A 36 -1.52 -5.46 15.20
N ARG A 37 -1.38 -4.38 15.98
CA ARG A 37 -2.51 -3.78 16.72
C ARG A 37 -3.53 -3.12 15.80
N VAL A 38 -3.09 -2.52 14.68
CA VAL A 38 -3.99 -1.91 13.68
C VAL A 38 -4.31 -2.89 12.55
N THR A 39 -3.35 -3.67 12.08
CA THR A 39 -3.58 -4.58 10.93
C THR A 39 -4.56 -5.70 11.25
N LYS A 40 -4.64 -6.15 12.52
CA LYS A 40 -5.65 -7.13 12.97
C LYS A 40 -7.07 -6.58 13.07
N LEU A 41 -7.27 -5.27 12.94
CA LEU A 41 -8.62 -4.68 12.85
C LEU A 41 -9.26 -4.90 11.47
N SER A 42 -8.45 -5.25 10.47
CA SER A 42 -8.97 -5.61 9.16
C SER A 42 -9.89 -6.84 9.28
N PRO A 43 -11.10 -6.82 8.69
CA PRO A 43 -11.98 -7.99 8.67
C PRO A 43 -11.38 -9.16 7.88
N ARG A 44 -10.33 -8.90 7.08
CA ARG A 44 -9.56 -9.92 6.37
C ARG A 44 -8.18 -10.02 7.01
N SER A 45 -7.81 -11.22 7.42
CA SER A 45 -6.43 -11.50 7.85
C SER A 45 -5.49 -11.30 6.67
N ALA A 46 -4.30 -10.77 6.94
CA ALA A 46 -3.26 -10.51 5.95
C ALA A 46 -1.92 -11.06 6.45
N THR A 47 -1.19 -11.66 5.53
CA THR A 47 0.16 -12.21 5.70
C THR A 47 1.21 -11.25 5.13
N ALA A 48 2.50 -11.53 5.40
CA ALA A 48 3.60 -10.78 4.78
C ALA A 48 3.52 -10.78 3.24
N ALA A 49 3.12 -11.91 2.64
CA ALA A 49 2.96 -12.03 1.19
C ALA A 49 1.80 -11.15 0.67
N ASP A 50 0.70 -11.07 1.41
CA ASP A 50 -0.42 -10.19 1.06
C ASP A 50 -0.01 -8.72 1.09
N PHE A 51 0.76 -8.30 2.10
CA PHE A 51 1.29 -6.94 2.17
C PHE A 51 2.27 -6.65 1.05
N ARG A 52 3.15 -7.61 0.71
CA ARG A 52 4.06 -7.48 -0.43
C ARG A 52 3.29 -7.21 -1.72
N GLN A 53 2.29 -8.05 -2.02
CA GLN A 53 1.50 -7.90 -3.23
C GLN A 53 0.71 -6.59 -3.22
N LEU A 54 0.13 -6.21 -2.07
CA LEU A 54 -0.56 -4.94 -1.90
C LEU A 54 0.33 -3.74 -2.24
N PHE A 55 1.58 -3.72 -1.76
CA PHE A 55 2.51 -2.63 -2.07
C PHE A 55 2.89 -2.61 -3.55
N LEU A 56 3.14 -3.77 -4.16
CA LEU A 56 3.45 -3.88 -5.59
C LEU A 56 2.30 -3.39 -6.46
N ASP A 57 1.08 -3.82 -6.16
CA ASP A 57 -0.15 -3.36 -6.83
C ASP A 57 -0.38 -1.86 -6.61
N SER A 58 0.11 -1.32 -5.49
CA SER A 58 0.00 0.09 -5.15
C SER A 58 1.08 0.99 -5.76
N MET A 59 2.03 0.44 -6.53
CA MET A 59 3.04 1.23 -7.23
C MET A 59 2.41 2.21 -8.23
N THR A 60 1.32 1.81 -8.86
CA THR A 60 0.50 2.64 -9.76
C THR A 60 -0.95 2.16 -9.68
N ILE A 61 -1.89 3.05 -9.41
CA ILE A 61 -3.28 2.67 -9.08
C ILE A 61 -4.24 2.87 -10.25
N TRP A 62 -4.11 3.96 -11.01
CA TRP A 62 -5.05 4.33 -12.07
C TRP A 62 -4.39 4.93 -13.31
#